data_AF-A0A3N0ZUN9-F1
#
_entry.id   AF-A0A3N0ZUN9-F1
#
_cell.length_a   1.000
_cell.length_b   1.000
_cell.length_c   1.000
_cell.angle_alpha   90.00
_cell.angle_beta   90.00
_cell.angle_gamma   90.00
#
_symmetry.space_group_name_H-M   'P 1'
#
loop_
_entity.id
_entity.type
_entity.pdbx_description
1 polymer ?
#
loop_
_entity_poly.entity_id
_entity_poly.type
_entity_poly.pdbx_seq_one_letter_code
_entity_poly.pdbx_strand_id
1 'polypeptide(L)'
;MKRIIFLITAVLILNVANSYSQGRTLPEIEPNPSTINMARMLGKDIFELNGLPFLQPTVEVINVTSNSRFYNKAFVPSKVDKPYFRVGIHGMYGVVPDGKKWYSPQLPNDSITTEKLLKYGSINPLDWSFTIKDTAGLIYTALKGILFDGLKNGSIKVPQRAPTSLGSGKVSFNLPPDTLKKLLRNMEIELPILGKTKVYDYLPPGVQDTLNSILGSFPDFFNLPEGGNLNYIFAMVPQVEIGSLFGTELLLRFIPPVKMDSTIGKFAFWGVGIKHSISQYFNNGDEPQNRYFDMAIQIGYQGTSLENKIGVTNTTLKANATMWNFNIHASKYFQDICDVYTGLSYSLISIESEYKYYLPIEMQWQLGLIDKYYYETDTDTPNFKPTKKGDTDDTMYDHPGDQNPQTAITKLSDKAIVWNIGISRDIGPVTVFVDFNISKLNIFTGGLIYNF
;
A
#
# COMPACT_ATOMS: atom_id res chain seq x y z
N MET A 1 41.87 17.90 21.68
CA MET A 1 40.54 18.54 21.51
C MET A 1 40.32 19.14 20.11
N LYS A 2 41.06 20.17 19.65
CA LYS A 2 40.95 20.66 18.24
C LYS A 2 41.17 19.55 17.18
N ARG A 3 41.95 18.51 17.52
CA ARG A 3 42.30 17.40 16.62
C ARG A 3 41.16 16.41 16.30
N ILE A 4 40.22 16.16 17.22
CA ILE A 4 39.12 15.19 17.01
C ILE A 4 38.12 15.72 15.99
N ILE A 5 37.77 16.99 16.14
CA ILE A 5 36.92 17.75 15.22
C ILE A 5 37.62 17.93 13.87
N PHE A 6 38.91 18.25 13.87
CA PHE A 6 39.74 18.32 12.66
C PHE A 6 39.78 16.97 11.92
N LEU A 7 39.71 15.84 12.62
CA LEU A 7 39.75 14.50 12.04
C LEU A 7 38.42 14.04 11.45
N ILE A 8 37.28 14.27 12.14
CA ILE A 8 35.94 14.03 11.56
C ILE A 8 35.78 14.84 10.26
N THR A 9 36.44 15.99 10.21
CA THR A 9 36.24 16.92 9.10
C THR A 9 37.31 16.81 8.01
N ALA A 10 38.54 16.42 8.31
CA ALA A 10 39.54 16.04 7.31
C ALA A 10 39.12 14.78 6.52
N VAL A 11 38.36 13.86 7.14
CA VAL A 11 37.90 12.63 6.49
C VAL A 11 36.65 12.84 5.61
N LEU A 12 35.84 13.87 5.91
CA LEU A 12 34.82 14.39 4.98
C LEU A 12 35.44 15.14 3.78
N ILE A 13 36.57 15.84 3.96
CA ILE A 13 37.29 16.55 2.88
C ILE A 13 37.93 15.57 1.88
N LEU A 14 38.55 14.49 2.35
CA LEU A 14 39.29 13.56 1.48
C LEU A 14 38.42 12.63 0.62
N ASN A 15 37.16 12.39 1.00
CA ASN A 15 36.26 11.54 0.21
C ASN A 15 35.37 12.33 -0.77
N VAL A 16 35.13 13.61 -0.54
CA VAL A 16 34.31 14.46 -1.42
C VAL A 16 35.17 15.13 -2.51
N ALA A 17 36.45 15.41 -2.22
CA ALA A 17 37.36 16.04 -3.17
C ALA A 17 37.70 15.17 -4.40
N ASN A 18 37.44 13.86 -4.38
CA ASN A 18 37.64 12.97 -5.52
C ASN A 18 36.50 13.00 -6.56
N SER A 19 35.47 13.84 -6.38
CA SER A 19 34.31 13.91 -7.29
C SER A 19 34.16 15.23 -8.05
N TYR A 20 35.10 16.17 -7.96
CA TYR A 20 35.00 17.47 -8.64
C TYR A 20 36.19 17.73 -9.56
N SER A 21 36.01 17.36 -10.82
CA SER A 21 36.78 17.88 -11.95
C SER A 21 35.93 17.70 -13.20
N GLN A 22 35.35 18.78 -13.73
CA GLN A 22 35.47 19.27 -15.11
C GLN A 22 34.52 20.46 -15.33
N GLY A 23 34.78 21.21 -16.40
CA GLY A 23 34.41 22.62 -16.58
C GLY A 23 32.97 22.94 -17.02
N ARG A 24 32.66 24.23 -16.87
CA ARG A 24 31.36 24.88 -17.14
C ARG A 24 30.93 24.83 -18.61
N THR A 25 29.64 24.54 -18.85
CA THR A 25 28.73 25.26 -19.77
C THR A 25 27.24 24.94 -19.47
N LEU A 26 26.39 25.98 -19.38
CA LEU A 26 24.91 26.01 -19.15
C LEU A 26 24.38 25.40 -17.81
N PRO A 27 23.22 25.84 -17.26
CA PRO A 27 22.76 25.41 -15.94
C PRO A 27 22.08 24.05 -16.01
N GLU A 28 22.88 23.04 -16.34
CA GLU A 28 22.52 21.64 -16.18
C GLU A 28 22.61 21.32 -14.69
N ILE A 29 21.56 20.74 -14.10
CA ILE A 29 21.64 20.26 -12.72
C ILE A 29 22.56 19.04 -12.75
N GLU A 30 23.85 19.23 -12.52
CA GLU A 30 24.81 18.12 -12.52
C GLU A 30 24.40 17.09 -11.46
N PRO A 31 24.21 15.80 -11.83
CA PRO A 31 23.76 14.78 -10.90
C PRO A 31 24.81 14.53 -9.81
N ASN A 32 24.58 15.02 -8.59
CA ASN A 32 25.48 14.79 -7.46
C ASN A 32 25.20 13.40 -6.85
N PRO A 33 26.14 12.42 -6.91
CA PRO A 33 25.89 11.05 -6.45
C PRO A 33 25.48 10.95 -4.97
N SER A 34 26.02 11.84 -4.11
CA SER A 34 25.69 11.86 -2.68
C SER A 34 24.27 12.37 -2.45
N THR A 35 23.86 13.41 -3.19
CA THR A 35 22.49 13.96 -3.11
C THR A 35 21.47 12.95 -3.64
N ILE A 36 21.78 12.29 -4.76
CA ILE A 36 20.95 11.23 -5.34
C ILE A 36 20.80 10.07 -4.36
N ASN A 37 21.89 9.57 -3.78
CA ASN A 37 21.83 8.47 -2.82
C ASN A 37 21.07 8.86 -1.56
N MET A 38 21.26 10.08 -1.06
CA MET A 38 20.49 10.60 0.08
C MET A 38 18.99 10.70 -0.24
N ALA A 39 18.62 11.18 -1.43
CA ALA A 39 17.23 11.25 -1.88
C ALA A 39 16.63 9.86 -2.11
N ARG A 40 17.41 8.88 -2.61
CA ARG A 40 17.01 7.47 -2.68
C ARG A 40 16.75 6.87 -1.32
N MET A 41 17.63 7.11 -0.36
CA MET A 41 17.47 6.62 1.02
C MET A 41 16.25 7.27 1.69
N LEU A 42 16.07 8.59 1.55
CA LEU A 42 14.90 9.28 2.10
C LEU A 42 13.61 8.82 1.43
N GLY A 43 13.61 8.74 0.09
CA GLY A 43 12.50 8.22 -0.68
C GLY A 43 12.12 6.83 -0.19
N LYS A 44 13.10 5.93 -0.09
CA LYS A 44 12.91 4.57 0.42
C LYS A 44 12.22 4.56 1.79
N ASP A 45 12.73 5.29 2.78
CA ASP A 45 12.15 5.30 4.12
C ASP A 45 10.76 5.94 4.13
N ILE A 46 10.53 7.00 3.34
CA ILE A 46 9.18 7.57 3.14
C ILE A 46 8.23 6.50 2.59
N PHE A 47 8.64 5.75 1.57
CA PHE A 47 7.81 4.70 1.00
C PHE A 47 7.59 3.55 1.97
N GLU A 48 8.58 3.14 2.75
CA GLU A 48 8.40 2.09 3.76
C GLU A 48 7.42 2.52 4.86
N LEU A 49 7.49 3.77 5.31
CA LEU A 49 6.61 4.32 6.35
C LEU A 49 5.18 4.56 5.85
N ASN A 50 5.00 4.94 4.58
CA ASN A 50 3.71 5.40 4.05
C ASN A 50 3.06 4.43 3.07
N GLY A 51 3.82 3.50 2.49
CA GLY A 51 3.35 2.59 1.44
C GLY A 51 2.28 1.62 1.94
N LEU A 52 2.46 1.05 3.14
CA LEU A 52 1.44 0.20 3.75
C LEU A 52 0.13 0.97 4.00
N PRO A 53 0.12 2.09 4.75
CA PRO A 53 -1.08 2.90 4.93
C PRO A 53 -1.76 3.35 3.63
N PHE A 54 -0.98 3.59 2.57
CA PHE A 54 -1.48 4.00 1.26
C PHE A 54 -2.25 2.88 0.52
N LEU A 55 -1.81 1.62 0.61
CA LEU A 55 -2.34 0.52 -0.22
C LEU A 55 -3.18 -0.51 0.55
N GLN A 56 -2.97 -0.67 1.85
CA GLN A 56 -3.75 -1.56 2.71
C GLN A 56 -5.28 -1.39 2.51
N PRO A 57 -5.82 -0.15 2.47
CA PRO A 57 -7.26 0.05 2.28
C PRO A 57 -7.79 -0.55 0.97
N THR A 58 -7.04 -0.46 -0.13
CA THR A 58 -7.46 -1.03 -1.43
C THR A 58 -7.53 -2.55 -1.35
N VAL A 59 -6.49 -3.19 -0.80
CA VAL A 59 -6.46 -4.64 -0.66
C VAL A 59 -7.59 -5.13 0.24
N GLU A 60 -7.85 -4.45 1.36
CA GLU A 60 -8.96 -4.78 2.26
C GLU A 60 -10.33 -4.62 1.58
N VAL A 61 -10.61 -3.48 0.94
CA VAL A 61 -11.93 -3.23 0.34
C VAL A 61 -12.22 -4.21 -0.80
N ILE A 62 -11.25 -4.47 -1.68
CA ILE A 62 -11.43 -5.43 -2.78
C ILE A 62 -11.69 -6.83 -2.24
N ASN A 63 -10.86 -7.30 -1.29
CA ASN A 63 -11.01 -8.64 -0.76
C ASN A 63 -12.34 -8.81 -0.02
N VAL A 64 -12.72 -7.86 0.84
CA VAL A 64 -13.99 -7.95 1.59
C VAL A 64 -15.20 -7.86 0.64
N THR A 65 -15.15 -7.02 -0.40
CA THR A 65 -16.21 -6.91 -1.40
C THR A 65 -16.37 -8.23 -2.18
N SER A 66 -15.27 -8.78 -2.70
CA SER A 66 -15.28 -10.03 -3.47
C SER A 66 -15.53 -11.28 -2.62
N ASN A 67 -15.23 -11.23 -1.31
CA ASN A 67 -15.44 -12.32 -0.35
C ASN A 67 -16.85 -12.31 0.28
N SER A 68 -17.75 -11.43 -0.15
CA SER A 68 -19.12 -11.42 0.36
C SER A 68 -19.97 -12.56 -0.23
N ARG A 69 -21.19 -12.73 0.28
CA ARG A 69 -22.25 -13.57 -0.31
C ARG A 69 -21.93 -15.08 -0.43
N PHE A 70 -21.80 -15.78 0.70
CA PHE A 70 -21.65 -17.24 0.72
C PHE A 70 -22.96 -18.04 0.67
N TYR A 71 -24.08 -17.41 1.03
CA TYR A 71 -25.39 -18.04 1.15
C TYR A 71 -26.52 -17.06 0.78
N ASN A 72 -27.63 -17.59 0.30
CA ASN A 72 -28.93 -16.90 0.08
C ASN A 72 -30.09 -17.57 0.80
N LYS A 73 -29.89 -18.80 1.28
CA LYS A 73 -30.87 -19.52 2.09
C LYS A 73 -30.12 -20.53 2.93
N ALA A 74 -30.65 -20.77 4.13
CA ALA A 74 -30.09 -21.76 5.03
C ALA A 74 -30.56 -23.18 4.67
N PHE A 75 -31.67 -23.31 3.93
CA PHE A 75 -32.18 -24.62 3.53
C PHE A 75 -31.17 -25.42 2.70
N VAL A 76 -30.97 -26.66 3.13
CA VAL A 76 -30.24 -27.71 2.43
C VAL A 76 -31.04 -29.00 2.63
N PRO A 77 -31.47 -29.69 1.56
CA PRO A 77 -32.21 -30.94 1.68
C PRO A 77 -31.43 -31.99 2.49
N SER A 78 -32.10 -32.69 3.39
CA SER A 78 -31.48 -33.75 4.19
C SER A 78 -31.07 -34.96 3.33
N LYS A 79 -31.90 -35.29 2.32
CA LYS A 79 -31.70 -36.44 1.44
C LYS A 79 -32.13 -36.10 0.01
N VAL A 80 -31.31 -36.52 -0.96
CA VAL A 80 -31.60 -36.43 -2.39
C VAL A 80 -31.23 -37.75 -3.08
N ASP A 81 -31.93 -38.10 -4.14
CA ASP A 81 -31.65 -39.32 -4.91
C ASP A 81 -30.36 -39.20 -5.74
N LYS A 82 -30.06 -37.98 -6.20
CA LYS A 82 -28.84 -37.62 -6.92
C LYS A 82 -28.39 -36.23 -6.47
N PRO A 83 -27.08 -35.95 -6.47
CA PRO A 83 -26.61 -34.58 -6.27
C PRO A 83 -27.20 -33.64 -7.32
N TYR A 84 -27.84 -32.57 -6.88
CA TYR A 84 -28.15 -31.41 -7.70
C TYR A 84 -26.93 -30.50 -7.81
N PHE A 85 -27.02 -29.64 -8.82
CA PHE A 85 -26.07 -28.57 -9.04
C PHE A 85 -26.84 -27.25 -8.93
N ARG A 86 -26.17 -26.21 -8.43
CA ARG A 86 -26.65 -24.84 -8.54
C ARG A 86 -25.51 -23.99 -9.05
N VAL A 87 -25.72 -23.27 -10.15
CA VAL A 87 -24.69 -22.42 -10.75
C VAL A 87 -25.25 -21.01 -10.75
N GLY A 88 -24.49 -20.09 -10.19
CA GLY A 88 -24.91 -18.71 -10.05
C GLY A 88 -23.83 -17.71 -10.39
N ILE A 89 -24.30 -16.49 -10.66
CA ILE A 89 -23.46 -15.30 -10.76
C ILE A 89 -23.92 -14.34 -9.68
N HIS A 90 -22.97 -13.92 -8.85
CA HIS A 90 -23.21 -13.11 -7.67
C HIS A 90 -22.51 -11.77 -7.83
N GLY A 91 -23.29 -10.70 -7.97
CA GLY A 91 -22.79 -9.33 -7.99
C GLY A 91 -22.64 -8.79 -6.57
N MET A 92 -21.52 -8.15 -6.28
CA MET A 92 -21.29 -7.39 -5.05
C MET A 92 -20.93 -5.95 -5.40
N TYR A 93 -21.57 -5.03 -4.71
CA TYR A 93 -21.35 -3.60 -4.82
C TYR A 93 -20.97 -3.06 -3.44
N GLY A 94 -19.68 -2.83 -3.25
CA GLY A 94 -19.10 -2.29 -2.02
C GLY A 94 -18.94 -0.78 -2.09
N VAL A 95 -19.38 -0.06 -1.06
CA VAL A 95 -19.15 1.38 -0.93
C VAL A 95 -17.87 1.63 -0.15
N VAL A 96 -16.96 2.43 -0.70
CA VAL A 96 -15.69 2.78 -0.06
C VAL A 96 -15.95 3.77 1.10
N PRO A 97 -15.66 3.41 2.36
CA PRO A 97 -15.83 4.29 3.49
C PRO A 97 -14.84 5.46 3.40
N ASP A 98 -15.27 6.66 3.81
CA ASP A 98 -14.41 7.85 3.75
C ASP A 98 -13.13 7.67 4.59
N GLY A 99 -13.23 7.00 5.75
CA GLY A 99 -12.06 6.68 6.58
C GLY A 99 -11.02 5.75 5.92
N LYS A 100 -11.36 5.09 4.81
CA LYS A 100 -10.43 4.26 4.01
C LYS A 100 -9.77 5.04 2.86
N LYS A 101 -10.19 6.28 2.61
CA LYS A 101 -9.63 7.17 1.58
C LYS A 101 -8.44 7.99 2.05
N TRP A 102 -8.17 8.01 3.36
CA TRP A 102 -7.15 8.86 3.96
C TRP A 102 -6.29 8.07 4.94
N TYR A 103 -5.01 8.44 5.03
CA TYR A 103 -4.09 7.98 6.07
C TYR A 103 -3.28 9.16 6.61
N SER A 104 -2.65 9.01 7.77
CA SER A 104 -1.74 10.02 8.32
C SER A 104 -0.31 9.71 7.90
N PRO A 105 0.30 10.53 7.04
CA PRO A 105 1.63 10.25 6.54
C PRO A 105 2.70 10.49 7.62
N GLN A 106 3.86 9.88 7.43
CA GLN A 106 5.00 9.95 8.34
C GLN A 106 6.27 10.31 7.57
N LEU A 107 7.10 11.15 8.16
CA LEU A 107 8.42 11.50 7.62
C LEU A 107 9.49 10.76 8.44
N PRO A 108 10.46 10.10 7.80
CA PRO A 108 11.54 9.45 8.54
C PRO A 108 12.35 10.49 9.28
N ASN A 109 12.50 10.27 10.58
CA ASN A 109 13.22 11.17 11.46
C ASN A 109 13.80 10.34 12.60
N ASP A 110 14.95 10.75 13.09
CA ASP A 110 15.59 10.07 14.21
C ASP A 110 16.54 11.02 14.94
N SER A 111 16.54 10.98 16.27
CA SER A 111 17.43 11.83 17.05
C SER A 111 18.88 11.42 16.81
N ILE A 112 19.74 12.41 16.53
CA ILE A 112 21.16 12.17 16.33
C ILE A 112 21.86 11.95 17.69
N THR A 113 22.65 10.89 17.80
CA THR A 113 23.43 10.59 19.01
C THR A 113 24.84 10.19 18.63
N THR A 114 25.79 10.36 19.56
CA THR A 114 27.19 9.95 19.36
C THR A 114 27.27 8.46 19.00
N GLU A 115 26.50 7.60 19.65
CA GLU A 115 26.45 6.17 19.33
C GLU A 115 26.02 5.90 17.87
N LYS A 116 24.99 6.59 17.37
CA LYS A 116 24.51 6.43 15.99
C LYS A 116 25.54 6.91 14.97
N LEU A 117 26.27 7.98 15.27
CA LEU A 117 27.36 8.46 14.41
C LEU A 117 28.53 7.47 14.36
N LEU A 118 28.86 6.84 15.51
CA LEU A 118 29.91 5.83 15.61
C LEU A 118 29.58 4.53 14.86
N LYS A 119 28.32 4.28 14.45
CA LYS A 119 28.00 3.13 13.58
C LYS A 119 28.60 3.25 12.19
N TYR A 120 28.81 4.48 11.72
CA TYR A 120 29.29 4.78 10.36
C TYR A 120 30.79 5.11 10.31
N GLY A 121 31.49 4.96 11.43
CA GLY A 121 32.93 5.14 11.50
C GLY A 121 33.56 4.45 12.69
N SER A 122 34.82 4.74 12.96
CA SER A 122 35.52 4.26 14.16
C SER A 122 36.53 5.29 14.61
N ILE A 123 36.61 5.51 15.92
CA ILE A 123 37.66 6.32 16.51
C ILE A 123 38.85 5.40 16.81
N ASN A 124 40.01 5.70 16.24
CA ASN A 124 41.27 5.08 16.65
C ASN A 124 41.65 5.65 18.03
N PRO A 125 41.77 4.82 19.07
CA PRO A 125 42.03 5.30 20.44
C PRO A 125 43.44 5.88 20.64
N LEU A 126 44.38 5.59 19.75
CA LEU A 126 45.79 6.01 19.89
C LEU A 126 46.02 7.46 19.42
N ASP A 127 45.44 7.84 18.29
CA ASP A 127 45.60 9.17 17.70
C ASP A 127 44.30 9.98 17.63
N TRP A 128 43.20 9.38 18.13
CA TRP A 128 41.85 9.93 18.10
C TRP A 128 41.36 10.25 16.68
N SER A 129 41.91 9.59 15.67
CA SER A 129 41.46 9.71 14.28
C SER A 129 40.11 9.03 14.08
N PHE A 130 39.21 9.69 13.34
CA PHE A 130 37.91 9.13 13.00
C PHE A 130 37.94 8.62 11.57
N THR A 131 37.82 7.31 11.38
CA THR A 131 37.73 6.70 10.06
C THR A 131 36.27 6.51 9.70
N ILE A 132 35.81 7.15 8.63
CA ILE A 132 34.46 6.95 8.08
C ILE A 132 34.46 5.63 7.31
N LYS A 133 33.53 4.74 7.66
CA LYS A 133 33.31 3.45 6.97
C LYS A 133 32.23 3.56 5.91
N ASP A 134 31.23 4.41 6.14
CA ASP A 134 30.09 4.62 5.24
C ASP A 134 29.67 6.09 5.25
N THR A 135 30.11 6.82 4.23
CA THR A 135 29.81 8.25 4.07
C THR A 135 28.32 8.49 3.77
N ALA A 136 27.67 7.62 3.01
CA ALA A 136 26.26 7.79 2.64
C ALA A 136 25.34 7.58 3.85
N GLY A 137 25.59 6.54 4.63
CA GLY A 137 24.87 6.27 5.88
C GLY A 137 25.05 7.37 6.93
N LEU A 138 26.24 7.96 7.01
CA LEU A 138 26.52 9.10 7.89
C LEU A 138 25.73 10.35 7.49
N ILE A 139 25.77 10.73 6.20
CA ILE A 139 25.03 11.88 5.66
C ILE A 139 23.52 11.69 5.86
N TYR A 140 23.00 10.50 5.57
CA TYR A 140 21.59 10.20 5.74
C TYR A 140 21.15 10.23 7.20
N THR A 141 21.99 9.75 8.12
CA THR A 141 21.74 9.85 9.56
C THR A 141 21.69 11.29 10.03
N ALA A 142 22.57 12.15 9.51
CA ALA A 142 22.52 13.59 9.77
C ALA A 142 21.22 14.20 9.24
N LEU A 143 20.77 13.85 8.04
CA LEU A 143 19.50 14.30 7.49
C LEU A 143 18.32 13.90 8.41
N LYS A 144 18.25 12.65 8.88
CA LYS A 144 17.20 12.23 9.82
C LYS A 144 17.21 13.03 11.13
N GLY A 145 18.39 13.44 11.61
CA GLY A 145 18.55 14.36 12.74
C GLY A 145 18.00 15.75 12.45
N ILE A 146 18.32 16.32 11.28
CA ILE A 146 17.76 17.60 10.80
C ILE A 146 16.23 17.54 10.79
N LEU A 147 15.67 16.46 10.23
CA LEU A 147 14.22 16.27 10.16
C LEU A 147 13.60 16.13 11.55
N PHE A 148 14.23 15.38 12.46
CA PHE A 148 13.79 15.23 13.85
C PHE A 148 13.70 16.59 14.56
N ASP A 149 14.75 17.40 14.49
CA ASP A 149 14.77 18.73 15.12
C ASP A 149 13.75 19.68 14.49
N GLY A 150 13.61 19.65 13.17
CA GLY A 150 12.63 20.44 12.44
C GLY A 150 11.18 20.07 12.78
N LEU A 151 10.89 18.80 12.98
CA LEU A 151 9.57 18.34 13.45
C LEU A 151 9.31 18.76 14.88
N LYS A 152 10.31 18.61 15.76
CA LYS A 152 10.22 18.96 17.18
C LYS A 152 10.00 20.46 17.41
N ASN A 153 10.64 21.32 16.62
CA ASN A 153 10.51 22.77 16.74
C ASN A 153 9.42 23.37 15.82
N GLY A 154 8.78 22.55 14.98
CA GLY A 154 7.68 22.94 14.09
C GLY A 154 8.10 23.67 12.81
N SER A 155 9.40 23.79 12.51
CA SER A 155 9.88 24.37 11.25
C SER A 155 9.70 23.44 10.04
N ILE A 156 9.58 22.13 10.29
CA ILE A 156 9.15 21.12 9.32
C ILE A 156 7.81 20.59 9.78
N LYS A 157 6.84 20.48 8.86
CA LYS A 157 5.49 20.02 9.15
C LYS A 157 5.14 18.81 8.31
N VAL A 158 4.55 17.81 8.95
CA VAL A 158 3.95 16.65 8.30
C VAL A 158 2.48 16.98 8.02
N PRO A 159 1.97 16.76 6.80
CA PRO A 159 0.55 16.87 6.51
C PRO A 159 -0.27 15.98 7.45
N GLN A 160 -1.42 16.45 7.94
CA GLN A 160 -2.25 15.65 8.85
C GLN A 160 -2.88 14.42 8.17
N ARG A 161 -3.13 14.53 6.87
CA ARG A 161 -3.72 13.47 6.04
C ARG A 161 -3.15 13.47 4.63
N ALA A 162 -3.05 12.28 4.04
CA ALA A 162 -2.75 12.03 2.65
C ALA A 162 -3.75 11.01 2.08
N PRO A 163 -4.07 11.06 0.78
CA PRO A 163 -5.01 10.13 0.18
C PRO A 163 -4.40 8.73 0.11
N THR A 164 -5.19 7.72 0.41
CA THR A 164 -4.85 6.33 0.09
C THR A 164 -5.03 6.10 -1.41
N SER A 165 -4.69 4.92 -1.91
CA SER A 165 -4.97 4.53 -3.29
C SER A 165 -6.47 4.60 -3.67
N LEU A 166 -7.37 4.57 -2.68
CA LEU A 166 -8.82 4.77 -2.88
C LEU A 166 -9.23 6.24 -2.85
N GLY A 167 -8.46 7.11 -2.19
CA GLY A 167 -8.73 8.54 -2.08
C GLY A 167 -8.30 9.34 -3.31
N SER A 168 -8.36 10.66 -3.21
CA SER A 168 -7.83 11.57 -4.22
C SER A 168 -7.24 12.81 -3.57
N GLY A 169 -6.24 13.39 -4.24
CA GLY A 169 -5.57 14.60 -3.79
C GLY A 169 -4.07 14.54 -4.00
N LYS A 170 -3.44 15.72 -3.99
CA LYS A 170 -2.00 15.87 -4.06
C LYS A 170 -1.49 16.32 -2.71
N VAL A 171 -0.56 15.57 -2.14
CA VAL A 171 0.04 15.90 -0.84
C VAL A 171 1.54 15.69 -0.95
N SER A 172 2.30 16.60 -0.36
CA SER A 172 3.75 16.52 -0.35
C SER A 172 4.31 16.86 1.02
N PHE A 173 5.50 16.33 1.32
CA PHE A 173 6.33 16.87 2.39
C PHE A 173 7.10 18.05 1.84
N ASN A 174 6.98 19.20 2.50
CA ASN A 174 7.75 20.39 2.14
C ASN A 174 9.04 20.41 2.96
N LEU A 175 10.19 20.38 2.29
CA LEU A 175 11.54 20.35 2.85
C LEU A 175 12.38 21.50 2.29
N PRO A 176 12.08 22.77 2.61
CA PRO A 176 12.77 23.91 2.01
C PRO A 176 14.28 23.88 2.32
N PRO A 177 15.17 24.01 1.32
CA PRO A 177 16.62 23.96 1.50
C PRO A 177 17.14 24.93 2.57
N ASP A 178 16.59 26.15 2.63
CA ASP A 178 17.01 27.15 3.61
C ASP A 178 16.65 26.75 5.05
N THR A 179 15.49 26.09 5.22
CA THR A 179 15.10 25.52 6.51
C THR A 179 16.04 24.38 6.89
N LEU A 180 16.36 23.48 5.96
CA LEU A 180 17.29 22.37 6.21
C LEU A 180 18.69 22.88 6.57
N LYS A 181 19.22 23.88 5.84
CA LYS A 181 20.51 24.52 6.14
C LYS A 181 20.50 25.20 7.50
N LYS A 182 19.43 25.91 7.85
CA LYS A 182 19.29 26.55 9.17
C LYS A 182 19.26 25.52 10.29
N LEU A 183 18.57 24.40 10.10
CA LEU A 183 18.52 23.30 11.06
C LEU A 183 19.89 22.62 11.20
N LEU A 184 20.59 22.35 10.09
CA LEU A 184 21.96 21.83 10.11
C LEU A 184 22.90 22.73 10.94
N ARG A 185 22.86 24.05 10.69
CA ARG A 185 23.68 25.03 11.42
C ARG A 185 23.40 25.08 12.91
N ASN A 186 22.18 24.74 13.32
CA ASN A 186 21.75 24.75 14.71
C ASN A 186 21.70 23.36 15.33
N MET A 187 22.14 22.31 14.63
CA MET A 187 22.11 20.95 15.13
C MET A 187 23.06 20.81 16.32
N GLU A 188 22.50 20.45 17.46
CA GLU A 188 23.23 20.21 18.69
C GLU A 188 23.37 18.71 18.95
N ILE A 189 24.60 18.27 19.23
CA ILE A 189 24.87 16.88 19.59
C ILE A 189 25.53 16.86 20.97
N GLU A 190 25.08 15.93 21.82
CA GLU A 190 25.73 15.65 23.08
C GLU A 190 26.98 14.78 22.86
N LEU A 191 28.15 15.40 23.05
CA LEU A 191 29.44 14.74 22.94
C LEU A 191 29.97 14.40 24.34
N PRO A 192 30.57 13.21 24.55
CA PRO A 192 30.98 12.73 25.87
C PRO A 192 31.88 13.68 26.69
N ILE A 193 32.65 14.56 26.02
CA ILE A 193 33.63 15.45 26.66
C ILE A 193 33.26 16.93 26.51
N LEU A 194 32.54 17.30 25.44
CA LEU A 194 32.21 18.70 25.14
C LEU A 194 30.79 19.09 25.58
N GLY A 195 29.97 18.13 26.01
CA GLY A 195 28.56 18.37 26.28
C GLY A 195 27.79 18.70 25.00
N LYS A 196 26.66 19.39 25.15
CA LYS A 196 25.83 19.82 24.01
C LYS A 196 26.58 20.85 23.16
N THR A 197 26.85 20.48 21.91
CA THR A 197 27.70 21.25 21.01
C THR A 197 27.04 21.41 19.66
N LYS A 198 27.07 22.62 19.09
CA LYS A 198 26.68 22.87 17.69
C LYS A 198 27.75 22.33 16.76
N VAL A 199 27.52 21.15 16.18
CA VAL A 199 28.55 20.44 15.42
C VAL A 199 29.01 21.24 14.20
N TYR A 200 28.10 22.00 13.58
CA TYR A 200 28.39 22.80 12.40
C TYR A 200 29.53 23.80 12.61
N ASP A 201 29.59 24.48 13.76
CA ASP A 201 30.59 25.51 14.08
C ASP A 201 32.03 24.96 14.13
N TYR A 202 32.14 23.64 14.25
CA TYR A 202 33.41 22.92 14.38
C TYR A 202 33.83 22.24 13.07
N LEU A 203 32.95 22.19 12.05
CA LEU A 203 33.30 21.68 10.74
C LEU A 203 34.20 22.69 9.99
N PRO A 204 35.36 22.30 9.45
CA PRO A 204 36.07 23.02 8.41
C PRO A 204 35.20 23.56 7.26
N PRO A 205 35.57 24.72 6.70
CA PRO A 205 34.82 25.40 5.66
C PRO A 205 34.43 24.50 4.48
N GLY A 206 35.36 23.70 3.94
CA GLY A 206 35.06 22.84 2.78
C GLY A 206 33.96 21.80 3.02
N VAL A 207 33.79 21.34 4.28
CA VAL A 207 32.72 20.41 4.65
C VAL A 207 31.40 21.14 4.89
N GLN A 208 31.46 22.33 5.49
CA GLN A 208 30.30 23.20 5.58
C GLN A 208 29.75 23.52 4.18
N ASP A 209 30.64 23.89 3.24
CA ASP A 209 30.28 24.19 1.85
C ASP A 209 29.67 22.97 1.16
N THR A 210 30.27 21.80 1.32
CA THR A 210 29.74 20.54 0.78
C THR A 210 28.34 20.24 1.33
N LEU A 211 28.14 20.29 2.65
CA LEU A 211 26.84 19.99 3.26
C LEU A 211 25.78 21.02 2.86
N ASN A 212 26.15 22.30 2.79
CA ASN A 212 25.26 23.35 2.28
C ASN A 212 24.92 23.13 0.81
N SER A 213 25.86 22.65 0.00
CA SER A 213 25.63 22.31 -1.40
C SER A 213 24.67 21.13 -1.53
N ILE A 214 24.92 20.04 -0.79
CA ILE A 214 24.05 18.85 -0.78
C ILE A 214 22.62 19.23 -0.36
N LEU A 215 22.45 20.00 0.72
CA LEU A 215 21.13 20.45 1.16
C LEU A 215 20.53 21.49 0.20
N GLY A 216 21.36 22.28 -0.49
CA GLY A 216 20.93 23.26 -1.48
C GLY A 216 20.41 22.65 -2.78
N SER A 217 20.94 21.48 -3.15
CA SER A 217 20.49 20.68 -4.29
C SER A 217 19.49 19.59 -3.89
N PHE A 218 19.08 19.54 -2.62
CA PHE A 218 18.10 18.56 -2.16
C PHE A 218 16.69 18.96 -2.62
N PRO A 219 15.81 17.99 -2.96
CA PRO A 219 14.45 18.32 -3.39
C PRO A 219 13.68 19.16 -2.36
N ASP A 220 13.03 20.22 -2.85
CA ASP A 220 12.23 21.15 -2.02
C ASP A 220 10.98 20.46 -1.45
N PHE A 221 10.49 19.44 -2.15
CA PHE A 221 9.33 18.68 -1.73
C PHE A 221 9.39 17.22 -2.18
N PHE A 222 8.73 16.36 -1.41
CA PHE A 222 8.53 14.95 -1.72
C PHE A 222 7.04 14.70 -1.90
N ASN A 223 6.60 14.47 -3.13
CA ASN A 223 5.22 14.12 -3.42
C ASN A 223 4.90 12.71 -2.91
N LEU A 224 3.80 12.60 -2.18
CA LEU A 224 3.21 11.31 -1.85
C LEU A 224 2.38 10.81 -3.05
N PRO A 225 2.22 9.49 -3.21
CA PRO A 225 1.39 8.94 -4.27
C PRO A 225 -0.04 9.47 -4.23
N GLU A 226 -0.58 9.78 -5.42
CA GLU A 226 -1.98 10.14 -5.59
C GLU A 226 -2.84 8.86 -5.66
N GLY A 227 -4.07 8.94 -5.14
CA GLY A 227 -5.05 7.85 -5.26
C GLY A 227 -5.95 7.98 -6.49
N GLY A 228 -6.63 6.88 -6.84
CA GLY A 228 -7.50 6.80 -8.03
C GLY A 228 -8.94 7.26 -7.83
N ASN A 229 -9.27 7.88 -6.70
CA ASN A 229 -10.62 8.38 -6.37
C ASN A 229 -11.74 7.33 -6.44
N LEU A 230 -11.48 6.12 -5.94
CA LEU A 230 -12.42 5.02 -5.96
C LEU A 230 -13.47 5.19 -4.86
N ASN A 231 -14.72 5.37 -5.27
CA ASN A 231 -15.87 5.48 -4.35
C ASN A 231 -16.61 4.15 -4.18
N TYR A 232 -16.48 3.25 -5.15
CA TYR A 232 -17.22 2.00 -5.22
C TYR A 232 -16.35 0.90 -5.80
N ILE A 233 -16.56 -0.32 -5.33
CA ILE A 233 -15.95 -1.52 -5.88
C ILE A 233 -17.08 -2.44 -6.32
N PHE A 234 -16.99 -2.94 -7.55
CA PHE A 234 -17.92 -3.91 -8.08
C PHE A 234 -17.20 -5.22 -8.39
N ALA A 235 -17.77 -6.34 -7.96
CA ALA A 235 -17.27 -7.67 -8.26
C ALA A 235 -18.42 -8.57 -8.73
N MET A 236 -18.13 -9.48 -9.65
CA MET A 236 -19.05 -10.55 -10.04
C MET A 236 -18.35 -11.89 -9.84
N VAL A 237 -18.93 -12.75 -9.03
CA VAL A 237 -18.35 -14.03 -8.64
C VAL A 237 -19.22 -15.17 -9.16
N PRO A 238 -18.74 -15.93 -10.15
CA PRO A 238 -19.30 -17.23 -10.50
C PRO A 238 -19.17 -18.20 -9.32
N GLN A 239 -20.24 -18.96 -9.10
CA GLN A 239 -20.38 -19.87 -7.98
C GLN A 239 -21.07 -21.15 -8.42
N VAL A 240 -20.57 -22.29 -7.92
CA VAL A 240 -21.17 -23.60 -8.13
C VAL A 240 -21.39 -24.23 -6.76
N GLU A 241 -22.59 -24.75 -6.53
CA GLU A 241 -22.95 -25.50 -5.34
C GLU A 241 -23.34 -26.91 -5.77
N ILE A 242 -22.84 -27.90 -5.05
CA ILE A 242 -23.04 -29.33 -5.33
C ILE A 242 -23.57 -29.97 -4.06
N GLY A 243 -24.75 -30.58 -4.14
CA GLY A 243 -25.34 -31.21 -2.96
C GLY A 243 -26.67 -31.88 -3.22
N SER A 244 -27.37 -32.34 -2.20
CA SER A 244 -26.84 -32.51 -0.85
C SER A 244 -26.31 -33.94 -0.66
N LEU A 245 -25.32 -34.11 0.21
CA LEU A 245 -24.91 -35.41 0.73
C LEU A 245 -25.07 -35.36 2.25
N PHE A 246 -26.10 -36.03 2.79
CA PHE A 246 -26.45 -36.00 4.22
C PHE A 246 -26.60 -34.57 4.77
N GLY A 247 -27.44 -33.76 4.12
CA GLY A 247 -27.64 -32.35 4.50
C GLY A 247 -26.43 -31.45 4.30
N THR A 248 -25.43 -31.89 3.52
CA THR A 248 -24.18 -31.13 3.30
C THR A 248 -24.03 -30.73 1.84
N GLU A 249 -23.64 -29.49 1.59
CA GLU A 249 -23.35 -28.93 0.27
C GLU A 249 -21.89 -28.49 0.17
N LEU A 250 -21.28 -28.78 -0.97
CA LEU A 250 -20.00 -28.21 -1.38
C LEU A 250 -20.26 -26.92 -2.17
N LEU A 251 -19.47 -25.89 -1.88
CA LEU A 251 -19.48 -24.60 -2.54
C LEU A 251 -18.12 -24.38 -3.21
N LEU A 252 -18.12 -24.03 -4.49
CA LEU A 252 -16.95 -23.66 -5.27
C LEU A 252 -17.17 -22.26 -5.87
N ARG A 253 -16.15 -21.41 -5.81
CA ARG A 253 -16.20 -20.05 -6.35
C ARG A 253 -14.91 -19.74 -7.09
N PHE A 254 -14.99 -19.05 -8.21
CA PHE A 254 -13.80 -18.78 -9.02
C PHE A 254 -13.97 -17.53 -9.88
N ILE A 255 -12.95 -16.66 -9.85
CA ILE A 255 -12.78 -15.55 -10.78
C ILE A 255 -11.38 -15.70 -11.40
N PRO A 256 -11.28 -15.90 -12.73
CA PRO A 256 -9.98 -15.90 -13.39
C PRO A 256 -9.34 -14.51 -13.29
N PRO A 257 -8.03 -14.36 -13.53
CA PRO A 257 -7.39 -13.04 -13.53
C PRO A 257 -8.07 -12.08 -14.51
N VAL A 258 -8.81 -11.11 -13.99
CA VAL A 258 -9.52 -10.09 -14.76
C VAL A 258 -8.99 -8.70 -14.43
N LYS A 259 -8.82 -7.86 -15.46
CA LYS A 259 -8.45 -6.45 -15.24
C LYS A 259 -9.70 -5.69 -14.81
N MET A 260 -9.77 -5.33 -13.53
CA MET A 260 -10.92 -4.65 -12.94
C MET A 260 -10.94 -3.17 -13.31
N ASP A 261 -9.82 -2.48 -13.06
CA ASP A 261 -9.62 -1.06 -13.36
C ASP A 261 -8.12 -0.74 -13.46
N SER A 262 -7.76 0.46 -13.93
CA SER A 262 -6.39 0.99 -13.89
C SER A 262 -5.81 1.14 -12.47
N THR A 263 -6.63 1.48 -11.48
CA THR A 263 -6.22 1.68 -10.07
C THR A 263 -6.18 0.38 -9.28
N ILE A 264 -6.99 -0.60 -9.66
CA ILE A 264 -7.08 -1.91 -9.00
C ILE A 264 -6.13 -2.93 -9.65
N GLY A 265 -6.03 -2.92 -10.98
CA GLY A 265 -5.23 -3.88 -11.74
C GLY A 265 -5.96 -5.19 -12.01
N LYS A 266 -5.18 -6.28 -12.08
CA LYS A 266 -5.66 -7.64 -12.31
C LYS A 266 -6.00 -8.30 -10.99
N PHE A 267 -7.23 -8.77 -10.85
CA PHE A 267 -7.71 -9.49 -9.68
C PHE A 267 -8.08 -10.93 -10.05
N ALA A 268 -7.68 -11.89 -9.23
CA ALA A 268 -8.04 -13.29 -9.31
C ALA A 268 -8.49 -13.79 -7.95
N PHE A 269 -9.41 -14.75 -7.95
CA PHE A 269 -10.03 -15.25 -6.73
C PHE A 269 -10.45 -16.70 -6.91
N TRP A 270 -10.29 -17.50 -5.86
CA TRP A 270 -10.87 -18.84 -5.80
C TRP A 270 -11.31 -19.15 -4.38
N GLY A 271 -12.30 -20.04 -4.25
CA GLY A 271 -12.86 -20.40 -2.97
C GLY A 271 -13.49 -21.77 -2.95
N VAL A 272 -13.38 -22.41 -1.79
CA VAL A 272 -14.07 -23.66 -1.47
C VAL A 272 -14.78 -23.48 -0.14
N GLY A 273 -16.00 -23.98 -0.02
CA GLY A 273 -16.73 -23.98 1.23
C GLY A 273 -17.61 -25.20 1.39
N ILE A 274 -17.97 -25.49 2.63
CA ILE A 274 -18.88 -26.57 2.99
C ILE A 274 -19.99 -25.95 3.84
N LYS A 275 -21.25 -26.21 3.48
CA LYS A 275 -22.43 -25.81 4.24
C LYS A 275 -23.15 -27.06 4.73
N HIS A 276 -23.56 -27.06 5.99
CA HIS A 276 -24.28 -28.17 6.60
C HIS A 276 -25.61 -27.71 7.21
N SER A 277 -26.67 -28.46 6.92
CA SER A 277 -28.02 -28.27 7.45
C SER A 277 -28.05 -28.62 8.93
N ILE A 278 -28.40 -27.65 9.78
CA ILE A 278 -28.77 -27.92 11.18
C ILE A 278 -30.26 -28.27 11.27
N SER A 279 -31.05 -27.77 10.32
CA SER A 279 -32.48 -28.03 10.21
C SER A 279 -32.88 -29.49 10.16
N GLN A 280 -32.04 -30.35 9.60
CA GLN A 280 -32.31 -31.79 9.53
C GLN A 280 -32.49 -32.46 10.90
N TYR A 281 -32.07 -31.81 12.00
CA TYR A 281 -32.17 -32.35 13.36
C TYR A 281 -33.43 -31.89 14.12
N PHE A 282 -34.14 -30.87 13.63
CA PHE A 282 -35.30 -30.31 14.34
C PHE A 282 -36.54 -30.07 13.47
N ASN A 283 -36.40 -30.03 12.14
CA ASN A 283 -37.53 -30.03 11.23
C ASN A 283 -38.04 -31.46 11.02
N ASN A 284 -39.35 -31.59 10.81
CA ASN A 284 -40.01 -32.90 10.63
C ASN A 284 -39.92 -33.42 9.18
N GLY A 285 -39.27 -32.68 8.29
CA GLY A 285 -39.05 -33.02 6.88
C GLY A 285 -38.55 -31.84 6.07
N ASP A 286 -38.19 -32.09 4.81
CA ASP A 286 -37.67 -31.07 3.88
C ASP A 286 -38.77 -30.23 3.20
N GLU A 287 -40.00 -30.72 3.22
CA GLU A 287 -41.17 -30.04 2.67
C GLU A 287 -41.46 -28.72 3.41
N PRO A 288 -41.81 -27.61 2.72
CA PRO A 288 -42.05 -26.30 3.33
C PRO A 288 -42.99 -26.30 4.55
N GLN A 289 -44.08 -27.06 4.50
CA GLN A 289 -45.06 -27.19 5.58
C GLN A 289 -44.53 -27.88 6.84
N ASN A 290 -43.44 -28.64 6.72
CA ASN A 290 -42.82 -29.40 7.81
C ASN A 290 -41.59 -28.69 8.40
N ARG A 291 -41.28 -27.48 7.92
CA ARG A 291 -40.12 -26.69 8.34
C ARG A 291 -40.55 -25.50 9.20
N TYR A 292 -40.04 -25.43 10.43
CA TYR A 292 -40.29 -24.27 11.31
C TYR A 292 -39.52 -23.03 10.82
N PHE A 293 -38.24 -23.25 10.56
CA PHE A 293 -37.29 -22.36 9.91
C PHE A 293 -36.09 -23.20 9.48
N ASP A 294 -35.25 -22.63 8.62
CA ASP A 294 -34.00 -23.26 8.22
C ASP A 294 -32.82 -22.65 8.96
N MET A 295 -31.84 -23.47 9.32
CA MET A 295 -30.58 -23.06 9.91
C MET A 295 -29.44 -23.91 9.35
N ALA A 296 -28.34 -23.25 9.04
CA ALA A 296 -27.14 -23.89 8.55
C ALA A 296 -25.89 -23.21 9.09
N ILE A 297 -24.83 -24.02 9.17
CA ILE A 297 -23.47 -23.54 9.40
C ILE A 297 -22.67 -23.72 8.13
N GLN A 298 -21.69 -22.87 7.91
CA GLN A 298 -20.82 -22.97 6.74
C GLN A 298 -19.40 -22.51 7.07
N ILE A 299 -18.43 -23.22 6.53
CA ILE A 299 -17.02 -22.88 6.62
C ILE A 299 -16.48 -22.73 5.20
N GLY A 300 -15.71 -21.68 4.94
CA GLY A 300 -15.11 -21.41 3.65
C GLY A 300 -13.65 -21.02 3.75
N TYR A 301 -12.84 -21.46 2.79
CA TYR A 301 -11.45 -21.08 2.59
C TYR A 301 -11.27 -20.52 1.18
N GLN A 302 -10.61 -19.36 1.07
CA GLN A 302 -10.38 -18.68 -0.21
C GLN A 302 -8.96 -18.16 -0.33
N GLY A 303 -8.53 -18.02 -1.58
CA GLY A 303 -7.30 -17.33 -1.96
C GLY A 303 -7.58 -16.24 -3.00
N THR A 304 -6.84 -15.15 -2.92
CA THR A 304 -6.87 -14.07 -3.91
C THR A 304 -5.49 -13.68 -4.35
N SER A 305 -5.42 -13.11 -5.55
CA SER A 305 -4.22 -12.48 -6.09
C SER A 305 -4.61 -11.16 -6.74
N LEU A 306 -3.84 -10.13 -6.46
CA LEU A 306 -4.00 -8.79 -6.99
C LEU A 306 -2.65 -8.35 -7.55
N GLU A 307 -2.62 -8.00 -8.83
CA GLU A 307 -1.44 -7.42 -9.47
C GLU A 307 -1.81 -6.07 -10.09
N ASN A 308 -1.13 -5.01 -9.68
CA ASN A 308 -1.29 -3.71 -10.32
C ASN A 308 0.03 -3.05 -10.69
N LYS A 309 -0.02 -2.18 -11.70
CA LYS A 309 1.03 -1.21 -12.02
C LYS A 309 0.44 0.19 -11.83
N ILE A 310 0.92 0.91 -10.84
CA ILE A 310 0.42 2.25 -10.49
C ILE A 310 1.33 3.30 -11.10
N GLY A 311 0.73 4.14 -11.96
CA GLY A 311 1.28 5.42 -12.38
C GLY A 311 2.56 5.38 -13.20
N VAL A 312 3.11 6.58 -13.36
CA VAL A 312 4.25 6.92 -14.22
C VAL A 312 5.58 6.32 -13.78
N THR A 313 5.64 5.90 -12.52
CA THR A 313 6.81 5.34 -11.88
C THR A 313 7.00 3.85 -12.19
N ASN A 314 6.11 3.21 -12.97
CA ASN A 314 6.10 1.75 -13.17
C ASN A 314 6.07 0.95 -11.85
N THR A 315 5.51 1.54 -10.78
CA THR A 315 5.42 0.87 -9.48
C THR A 315 4.54 -0.36 -9.59
N THR A 316 5.06 -1.53 -9.25
CA THR A 316 4.30 -2.78 -9.29
C THR A 316 3.86 -3.18 -7.89
N LEU A 317 2.57 -3.40 -7.72
CA LEU A 317 1.97 -4.03 -6.54
C LEU A 317 1.63 -5.48 -6.89
N LYS A 318 2.06 -6.41 -6.03
CA LYS A 318 1.57 -7.79 -6.01
C LYS A 318 1.07 -8.11 -4.62
N ALA A 319 -0.18 -8.49 -4.47
CA ALA A 319 -0.75 -8.87 -3.19
C ALA A 319 -1.45 -10.22 -3.31
N ASN A 320 -1.14 -11.14 -2.40
CA ASN A 320 -1.85 -12.40 -2.26
C ASN A 320 -2.53 -12.42 -0.90
N ALA A 321 -3.77 -12.90 -0.85
CA ALA A 321 -4.49 -13.05 0.41
C ALA A 321 -5.07 -14.45 0.57
N THR A 322 -5.15 -14.90 1.82
CA THR A 322 -5.89 -16.09 2.21
C THR A 322 -6.96 -15.71 3.24
N MET A 323 -8.13 -16.33 3.14
CA MET A 323 -9.29 -15.97 3.94
C MET A 323 -10.01 -17.21 4.47
N TRP A 324 -10.28 -17.22 5.77
CA TRP A 324 -11.20 -18.16 6.43
C TRP A 324 -12.51 -17.46 6.75
N ASN A 325 -13.64 -18.14 6.51
CA ASN A 325 -14.96 -17.62 6.79
C ASN A 325 -15.79 -18.66 7.52
N PHE A 326 -16.42 -18.25 8.61
CA PHE A 326 -17.29 -19.07 9.44
C PHE A 326 -18.64 -18.39 9.51
N ASN A 327 -19.68 -19.08 9.04
CA ASN A 327 -21.02 -18.51 8.92
C ASN A 327 -22.02 -19.34 9.72
N ILE A 328 -22.90 -18.66 10.43
CA ILE A 328 -24.16 -19.21 10.93
C ILE A 328 -25.29 -18.40 10.30
N HIS A 329 -26.28 -19.07 9.72
CA HIS A 329 -27.35 -18.38 9.03
C HIS A 329 -28.66 -19.15 9.14
N ALA A 330 -29.75 -18.40 9.04
CA ALA A 330 -31.10 -18.90 9.11
C ALA A 330 -31.95 -18.31 7.98
N SER A 331 -32.96 -19.05 7.55
CA SER A 331 -33.96 -18.56 6.61
C SER A 331 -35.35 -19.02 7.00
N LYS A 332 -36.35 -18.26 6.57
CA LYS A 332 -37.75 -18.64 6.69
C LYS A 332 -38.45 -18.47 5.35
N TYR A 333 -39.09 -19.54 4.92
CA TYR A 333 -39.90 -19.57 3.72
C TYR A 333 -41.26 -18.95 3.97
N PHE A 334 -41.64 -17.97 3.15
CA PHE A 334 -42.99 -17.42 3.09
C PHE A 334 -43.61 -17.81 1.75
N GLN A 335 -44.61 -18.70 1.82
CA GLN A 335 -45.30 -19.26 0.67
C GLN A 335 -45.74 -18.16 -0.30
N ASP A 336 -45.46 -18.37 -1.60
CA ASP A 336 -45.78 -17.49 -2.73
C ASP A 336 -45.12 -16.09 -2.73
N ILE A 337 -44.36 -15.74 -1.69
CA ILE A 337 -43.72 -14.43 -1.52
C ILE A 337 -42.21 -14.52 -1.76
N CYS A 338 -41.46 -15.04 -0.79
CA CYS A 338 -40.00 -15.18 -0.81
C CYS A 338 -39.49 -15.95 0.42
N ASP A 339 -38.23 -16.36 0.38
CA ASP A 339 -37.45 -16.66 1.57
C ASP A 339 -36.83 -15.38 2.13
N VAL A 340 -36.99 -15.15 3.43
CA VAL A 340 -36.22 -14.14 4.16
C VAL A 340 -35.09 -14.83 4.88
N TYR A 341 -33.86 -14.32 4.73
CA TYR A 341 -32.69 -14.90 5.38
C TYR A 341 -31.86 -13.86 6.12
N THR A 342 -31.15 -14.34 7.13
CA THR A 342 -30.20 -13.56 7.91
C THR A 342 -29.04 -14.46 8.33
N GLY A 343 -27.88 -13.88 8.58
CA GLY A 343 -26.78 -14.63 9.18
C GLY A 343 -25.63 -13.78 9.67
N LEU A 344 -24.81 -14.39 10.52
CA LEU A 344 -23.60 -13.82 11.05
C LEU A 344 -22.41 -14.57 10.48
N SER A 345 -21.42 -13.80 10.03
CA SER A 345 -20.20 -14.30 9.43
C SER A 345 -19.00 -13.74 10.19
N TYR A 346 -18.06 -14.61 10.55
CA TYR A 346 -16.76 -14.24 11.07
C TYR A 346 -15.69 -14.56 10.03
N SER A 347 -14.91 -13.56 9.64
CA SER A 347 -13.90 -13.65 8.60
C SER A 347 -12.52 -13.32 9.16
N LEU A 348 -11.52 -14.13 8.80
CA LEU A 348 -10.12 -13.92 9.08
C LEU A 348 -9.38 -13.81 7.75
N ILE A 349 -8.68 -12.70 7.53
CA ILE A 349 -7.89 -12.46 6.31
C ILE A 349 -6.43 -12.27 6.67
N SER A 350 -5.55 -12.92 5.90
CA SER A 350 -4.10 -12.70 5.92
C SER A 350 -3.67 -12.27 4.52
N ILE A 351 -2.95 -11.15 4.44
CA ILE A 351 -2.50 -10.52 3.20
C ILE A 351 -0.97 -10.43 3.25
N GLU A 352 -0.32 -10.83 2.16
CA GLU A 352 1.08 -10.55 1.91
C GLU A 352 1.19 -9.73 0.62
N SER A 353 1.81 -8.56 0.72
CA SER A 353 1.96 -7.62 -0.39
C SER A 353 3.43 -7.30 -0.64
N GLU A 354 3.85 -7.35 -1.89
CA GLU A 354 5.14 -6.93 -2.40
C GLU A 354 4.94 -5.68 -3.27
N TYR A 355 5.72 -4.66 -2.96
CA TYR A 355 5.71 -3.37 -3.65
C TYR A 355 7.08 -3.13 -4.23
N LYS A 356 7.15 -2.85 -5.53
CA LYS A 356 8.38 -2.46 -6.20
C LYS A 356 8.18 -1.09 -6.83
N TYR A 357 8.92 -0.07 -6.39
CA TYR A 357 8.76 1.32 -6.80
C TYR A 357 10.08 1.94 -7.25
N TYR A 358 9.97 3.05 -7.98
CA TYR A 358 11.07 3.88 -8.44
C TYR A 358 10.92 5.28 -7.86
N LEU A 359 11.99 6.08 -7.89
CA LEU A 359 11.87 7.50 -7.54
C LEU A 359 10.79 8.20 -8.40
N PRO A 360 9.88 8.99 -7.82
CA PRO A 360 9.00 9.90 -8.54
C PRO A 360 9.72 10.73 -9.62
N ILE A 361 9.07 10.93 -10.76
CA ILE A 361 9.63 11.63 -11.93
C ILE A 361 10.06 13.05 -11.57
N GLU A 362 9.27 13.77 -10.78
CA GLU A 362 9.59 15.12 -10.34
C GLU A 362 10.85 15.16 -9.46
N MET A 363 11.12 14.10 -8.72
CA MET A 363 12.38 13.97 -7.99
C MET A 363 13.52 13.60 -8.91
N GLN A 364 13.30 12.71 -9.88
CA GLN A 364 14.30 12.40 -10.88
C GLN A 364 14.71 13.68 -11.66
N TRP A 365 13.78 14.59 -11.96
CA TRP A 365 14.09 15.92 -12.52
C TRP A 365 14.90 16.79 -11.56
N GLN A 366 14.48 16.92 -10.30
CA GLN A 366 15.19 17.72 -9.29
C GLN A 366 16.62 17.20 -9.03
N LEU A 367 16.83 15.90 -9.22
CA LEU A 367 18.12 15.22 -9.06
C LEU A 367 18.95 15.16 -10.35
N GLY A 368 18.48 15.70 -11.47
CA GLY A 368 19.17 15.65 -12.77
C GLY A 368 19.25 14.23 -13.36
N LEU A 369 18.42 13.27 -12.91
CA LEU A 369 18.39 11.90 -13.42
C LEU A 369 17.65 11.79 -14.76
N ILE A 370 16.82 12.78 -15.10
CA ILE A 370 16.08 12.92 -16.35
C ILE A 370 15.96 14.41 -16.71
N ASP A 371 15.86 14.72 -17.99
CA ASP A 371 15.69 16.10 -18.46
C ASP A 371 14.25 16.60 -18.36
N LYS A 372 14.08 17.82 -17.83
CA LYS A 372 12.78 18.50 -17.71
C LYS A 372 12.15 18.85 -19.07
N TYR A 373 12.96 19.04 -20.12
CA TYR A 373 12.53 19.53 -21.44
C TYR A 373 12.11 18.45 -22.44
N TYR A 374 12.29 17.16 -22.09
CA TYR A 374 11.92 16.04 -22.95
C TYR A 374 10.52 15.46 -22.69
N TYR A 375 9.78 16.02 -21.72
CA TYR A 375 8.42 15.60 -21.38
C TYR A 375 7.45 16.77 -21.57
N GLU A 376 6.51 16.65 -22.52
CA GLU A 376 5.44 17.63 -22.68
C GLU A 376 4.44 17.50 -21.52
N THR A 377 4.05 18.65 -20.95
CA THR A 377 2.98 18.73 -19.96
C THR A 377 1.66 18.85 -20.71
N ASP A 378 1.09 17.71 -21.13
CA ASP A 378 -0.32 17.67 -21.49
C ASP A 378 -1.13 17.38 -20.22
N THR A 379 -1.83 18.40 -19.71
CA THR A 379 -2.60 18.33 -18.48
C THR A 379 -3.88 17.50 -18.61
N ASP A 380 -4.23 17.03 -19.82
CA ASP A 380 -5.57 16.52 -20.11
C ASP A 380 -5.66 15.00 -20.38
N THR A 381 -4.57 14.23 -20.24
CA THR A 381 -4.61 12.76 -20.42
C THR A 381 -4.16 11.95 -19.17
N PRO A 382 -5.01 11.08 -18.61
CA PRO A 382 -4.71 10.30 -17.40
C PRO A 382 -3.81 9.07 -17.63
N ASN A 383 -3.32 8.88 -18.86
CA ASN A 383 -2.44 7.76 -19.24
C ASN A 383 -1.11 8.31 -19.77
N PHE A 384 -0.19 8.61 -18.86
CA PHE A 384 1.15 9.03 -19.24
C PHE A 384 1.91 7.88 -19.91
N LYS A 385 2.28 8.07 -21.17
CA LYS A 385 3.43 7.41 -21.81
C LYS A 385 4.38 8.53 -22.21
N PRO A 386 5.63 8.53 -21.76
CA PRO A 386 6.59 9.47 -22.29
C PRO A 386 6.87 9.08 -23.74
N THR A 387 6.37 9.87 -24.68
CA THR A 387 6.71 9.73 -26.10
C THR A 387 7.83 10.68 -26.45
N LYS A 388 8.89 10.10 -27.02
CA LYS A 388 10.09 10.73 -27.59
C LYS A 388 9.71 11.98 -28.38
N LYS A 389 10.25 13.15 -28.01
CA LYS A 389 10.14 14.37 -28.83
C LYS A 389 11.09 14.27 -30.01
N GLY A 390 10.61 13.77 -31.14
CA GLY A 390 11.29 13.81 -32.44
C GLY A 390 12.57 12.95 -32.53
N ASP A 391 12.69 12.20 -33.62
CA ASP A 391 13.98 11.62 -34.00
C ASP A 391 14.91 12.76 -34.42
N THR A 392 15.86 13.14 -33.57
CA THR A 392 17.19 13.69 -33.87
C THR A 392 17.86 14.18 -32.58
N ASP A 393 18.45 13.28 -31.81
CA ASP A 393 19.85 13.40 -31.34
C ASP A 393 20.23 12.18 -30.50
N ASP A 394 21.40 11.62 -30.79
CA ASP A 394 21.97 10.42 -30.15
C ASP A 394 22.54 10.70 -28.73
N THR A 395 22.15 11.81 -28.09
CA THR A 395 22.60 12.20 -26.74
C THR A 395 21.76 11.60 -25.60
N MET A 396 20.81 10.71 -25.90
CA MET A 396 19.96 10.01 -24.93
C MET A 396 20.70 8.98 -24.04
N TYR A 397 22.03 9.06 -23.94
CA TYR A 397 22.84 8.20 -23.08
C TYR A 397 23.14 8.81 -21.69
N ASP A 398 22.94 10.12 -21.49
CA ASP A 398 23.44 10.78 -20.29
C ASP A 398 22.46 10.79 -19.09
N HIS A 399 21.16 10.58 -19.32
CA HIS A 399 20.12 10.64 -18.25
C HIS A 399 19.06 9.51 -18.34
N PRO A 400 19.41 8.26 -17.99
CA PRO A 400 18.52 7.09 -18.15
C PRO A 400 17.40 6.99 -17.10
N GLY A 401 17.26 7.95 -16.19
CA GLY A 401 16.33 7.86 -15.05
C GLY A 401 16.75 6.85 -13.98
N ASP A 402 15.87 6.64 -12.98
CA ASP A 402 16.13 5.71 -11.89
C ASP A 402 16.09 4.25 -12.35
N GLN A 403 17.25 3.59 -12.35
CA GLN A 403 17.41 2.20 -12.78
C GLN A 403 17.36 1.20 -11.60
N ASN A 404 17.27 1.68 -10.36
CA ASN A 404 17.41 0.86 -9.16
C ASN A 404 16.12 0.83 -8.33
N PRO A 405 15.10 0.05 -8.73
CA PRO A 405 13.83 0.01 -8.01
C PRO A 405 14.01 -0.51 -6.60
N GLN A 406 13.25 0.04 -5.66
CA GLN A 406 13.22 -0.38 -4.27
C GLN A 406 12.02 -1.31 -4.04
N THR A 407 12.17 -2.28 -3.13
CA THR A 407 11.12 -3.24 -2.79
C THR A 407 10.73 -3.14 -1.31
N ALA A 408 9.44 -3.11 -1.03
CA ALA A 408 8.87 -3.23 0.32
C ALA A 408 7.93 -4.44 0.38
N ILE A 409 8.05 -5.26 1.42
CA ILE A 409 7.15 -6.37 1.69
C ILE A 409 6.34 -6.03 2.93
N THR A 410 5.05 -6.29 2.88
CA THR A 410 4.18 -6.09 4.04
C THR A 410 3.23 -7.23 4.25
N LYS A 411 3.05 -7.60 5.52
CA LYS A 411 2.09 -8.60 5.96
C LYS A 411 1.05 -7.93 6.81
N LEU A 412 -0.21 -8.19 6.48
CA LEU A 412 -1.36 -7.65 7.18
C LEU A 412 -2.29 -8.79 7.54
N SER A 413 -2.93 -8.68 8.70
CA SER A 413 -4.06 -9.53 9.03
C SER A 413 -5.21 -8.66 9.52
N ASP A 414 -6.43 -9.04 9.15
CA ASP A 414 -7.64 -8.41 9.70
C ASP A 414 -8.68 -9.46 10.04
N LYS A 415 -9.61 -9.07 10.90
CA LYS A 415 -10.81 -9.83 11.26
C LYS A 415 -12.05 -8.98 11.06
N ALA A 416 -13.11 -9.60 10.58
CA ALA A 416 -14.39 -8.94 10.37
C ALA A 416 -15.54 -9.79 10.92
N ILE A 417 -16.52 -9.12 11.51
CA ILE A 417 -17.86 -9.68 11.77
C ILE A 417 -18.79 -8.99 10.76
N VAL A 418 -19.58 -9.80 10.07
CA VAL A 418 -20.52 -9.33 9.06
C VAL A 418 -21.89 -9.87 9.41
N TRP A 419 -22.88 -8.98 9.45
CA TRP A 419 -24.29 -9.35 9.57
C TRP A 419 -24.96 -9.17 8.21
N ASN A 420 -25.54 -10.24 7.69
CA ASN A 420 -26.19 -10.26 6.39
C ASN A 420 -27.69 -10.41 6.56
N ILE A 421 -28.46 -9.67 5.78
CA ILE A 421 -29.93 -9.77 5.72
C ILE A 421 -30.34 -9.71 4.27
N GLY A 422 -31.22 -10.61 3.84
CA GLY A 422 -31.64 -10.66 2.46
C GLY A 422 -32.97 -11.36 2.22
N ILE A 423 -33.34 -11.34 0.96
CA ILE A 423 -34.50 -12.04 0.42
C ILE A 423 -34.08 -12.84 -0.82
N SER A 424 -34.64 -14.03 -0.96
CA SER A 424 -34.49 -14.83 -2.18
C SER A 424 -35.83 -15.38 -2.63
N ARG A 425 -35.99 -15.57 -3.94
CA ARG A 425 -37.21 -16.13 -4.51
C ARG A 425 -36.85 -17.10 -5.63
N ASP A 426 -37.43 -18.29 -5.56
CA ASP A 426 -37.36 -19.28 -6.63
C ASP A 426 -38.46 -18.98 -7.67
N ILE A 427 -38.07 -18.84 -8.94
CA ILE A 427 -38.93 -18.58 -10.10
C ILE A 427 -38.62 -19.68 -11.12
N GLY A 428 -39.37 -20.78 -11.04
CA GLY A 428 -39.05 -21.99 -11.79
C GLY A 428 -37.65 -22.51 -11.43
N PRO A 429 -36.76 -22.78 -12.40
CA PRO A 429 -35.40 -23.25 -12.11
C PRO A 429 -34.45 -22.14 -11.65
N VAL A 430 -34.88 -20.87 -11.64
CA VAL A 430 -34.00 -19.72 -11.33
C VAL A 430 -34.32 -19.15 -9.97
N THR A 431 -33.33 -19.06 -9.10
CA THR A 431 -33.39 -18.29 -7.85
C THR A 431 -32.85 -16.88 -8.07
N VAL A 432 -33.63 -15.87 -7.72
CA VAL A 432 -33.19 -14.46 -7.64
C VAL A 432 -32.99 -14.10 -6.18
N PHE A 433 -31.94 -13.35 -5.86
CA PHE A 433 -31.72 -12.88 -4.48
C PHE A 433 -31.13 -11.47 -4.45
N VAL A 434 -31.38 -10.79 -3.34
CA VAL A 434 -30.74 -9.53 -2.97
C VAL A 434 -30.51 -9.51 -1.46
N ASP A 435 -29.36 -9.00 -1.04
CA ASP A 435 -29.01 -8.82 0.37
C ASP A 435 -28.14 -7.61 0.62
N PHE A 436 -28.07 -7.27 1.90
CA PHE A 436 -27.22 -6.23 2.42
C PHE A 436 -26.37 -6.78 3.56
N ASN A 437 -25.07 -6.50 3.47
CA ASN A 437 -24.07 -6.92 4.45
C ASN A 437 -23.65 -5.70 5.26
N ILE A 438 -23.86 -5.76 6.57
CA ILE A 438 -23.50 -4.74 7.55
C ILE A 438 -22.20 -5.17 8.23
N SER A 439 -21.12 -4.42 8.01
CA SER A 439 -19.81 -4.67 8.63
C SER A 439 -18.96 -3.39 8.68
N LYS A 440 -17.63 -3.53 8.76
CA LYS A 440 -16.69 -2.42 8.48
C LYS A 440 -16.87 -1.85 7.06
N LEU A 441 -17.39 -2.66 6.15
CA LEU A 441 -17.75 -2.31 4.78
C LEU A 441 -19.20 -2.72 4.52
N ASN A 442 -20.02 -1.75 4.11
CA ASN A 442 -21.39 -2.01 3.71
C ASN A 442 -21.41 -2.43 2.24
N ILE A 443 -22.02 -3.58 1.98
CA ILE A 443 -22.00 -4.20 0.65
C ILE A 443 -23.43 -4.61 0.29
N PHE A 444 -23.88 -4.14 -0.86
CA PHE A 444 -25.10 -4.64 -1.50
C PHE A 444 -24.72 -5.83 -2.37
N THR A 445 -25.45 -6.93 -2.28
CA THR A 445 -25.25 -8.06 -3.18
C THR A 445 -26.56 -8.50 -3.80
N GLY A 446 -26.45 -9.12 -4.95
CA GLY A 446 -27.59 -9.68 -5.67
C GLY A 446 -27.12 -10.57 -6.81
N GLY A 447 -28.02 -11.40 -7.32
CA GLY A 447 -27.65 -12.30 -8.39
C GLY A 447 -28.72 -13.30 -8.75
N LEU A 448 -28.30 -14.22 -9.61
CA LEU A 448 -29.13 -15.28 -10.19
C LEU A 448 -28.43 -16.61 -9.99
N ILE A 449 -29.21 -17.64 -9.67
CA ILE A 449 -28.75 -19.02 -9.57
C ILE A 449 -29.70 -19.89 -10.37
N TYR A 450 -29.15 -20.74 -11.22
CA TYR A 450 -29.90 -21.78 -11.93
C TYR A 450 -29.72 -23.12 -11.22
N ASN A 451 -30.84 -23.80 -10.96
CA ASN A 451 -30.89 -25.10 -10.30
C ASN A 451 -31.07 -26.21 -11.37
N PHE A 452 -30.15 -27.19 -11.40
CA PHE A 452 -30.15 -28.33 -12.34
C PHE A 452 -30.54 -29.63 -11.64
#